data_AF-A0A5C8T1Q4-F1
#
_entry.id   AF-A0A5C8T1Q4-F1
#
_cell.length_a   1.000
_cell.length_b   1.000
_cell.length_c   1.000
_cell.angle_alpha   90.00
_cell.angle_beta   90.00
_cell.angle_gamma   90.00
#
_symmetry.space_group_name_H-M   'P 1'
#
loop_
_entity.id
_entity.type
_entity.pdbx_description
1 polymer ?
#
loop_
_entity_poly.entity_id
_entity_poly.type
_entity_poly.pdbx_seq_one_letter_code
_entity_poly.pdbx_strand_id
1 'polypeptide(L)' 'YSCALPGRSGARARLARPFEDRLFFAGEATHPHDFTTAHGAHDSGQRAADEAMAALGRRRGEAA' A
#
# COMPACT_ATOMS: atom_id res chain seq x y z
N TYR A 1 2.32 3.99 -16.48
CA TYR A 1 3.40 3.22 -15.84
C TYR A 1 4.37 4.15 -15.12
N SER A 2 4.74 3.82 -13.88
CA SER A 2 5.63 4.65 -13.04
C SER A 2 7.08 4.12 -13.05
N CYS A 3 8.02 4.96 -13.45
CA CYS A 3 9.46 4.67 -13.34
C CYS A 3 10.07 5.57 -12.26
N ALA A 4 10.77 4.96 -11.29
CA ALA A 4 11.53 5.73 -10.32
C ALA A 4 12.82 6.25 -10.96
N LEU A 5 13.19 7.50 -10.69
CA LEU A 5 14.50 8.01 -11.09
C LEU A 5 15.62 7.17 -10.45
N PRO A 6 16.81 7.09 -11.07
CA PRO A 6 17.97 6.42 -10.47
C PRO A 6 18.20 6.87 -9.02
N GLY A 7 18.37 5.91 -8.11
CA GLY A 7 18.53 6.18 -6.67
C GLY A 7 17.26 6.60 -5.92
N ARG A 8 16.07 6.54 -6.54
CA ARG A 8 14.77 6.89 -5.91
C ARG A 8 13.81 5.71 -5.76
N SER A 9 14.27 4.47 -5.91
CA SER A 9 13.44 3.27 -5.72
C SER A 9 12.76 3.21 -4.35
N GLY A 10 13.43 3.70 -3.29
CA GLY A 10 12.88 3.76 -1.94
C GLY A 10 11.63 4.64 -1.79
N ALA A 11 11.30 5.49 -2.77
CA ALA A 11 10.07 6.28 -2.76
C ALA A 11 8.81 5.39 -2.80
N ARG A 12 8.89 4.18 -3.39
CA ARG A 12 7.77 3.23 -3.44
C ARG A 12 7.33 2.79 -2.05
N ALA A 13 8.30 2.44 -1.20
CA ALA A 13 8.04 2.05 0.18
C ALA A 13 7.44 3.20 0.99
N ARG A 14 7.80 4.46 0.69
CA ARG A 14 7.19 5.63 1.32
C ARG A 14 5.75 5.84 0.86
N LEU A 15 5.50 5.69 -0.45
CA LEU A 15 4.16 5.81 -1.04
C LEU A 15 3.20 4.74 -0.53
N ALA A 16 3.70 3.53 -0.27
CA ALA A 16 2.90 2.41 0.24
C ALA A 16 2.45 2.58 1.70
N ARG A 17 2.97 3.55 2.45
CA ARG A 17 2.64 3.71 3.87
C ARG A 17 1.21 4.19 4.04
N PRO A 18 0.41 3.53 4.89
CA PRO A 18 -0.92 4.04 5.23
C PRO A 18 -0.81 5.37 5.99
N PHE A 19 -1.85 6.20 5.86
CA PHE A 19 -1.97 7.46 6.56
C PHE A 19 -3.06 7.35 7.63
N GLU A 20 -2.65 7.54 8.88
CA GLU A 20 -3.49 7.56 10.08
C GLU A 20 -4.43 6.35 10.23
N ASP A 21 -4.05 5.17 9.73
CA ASP A 21 -4.91 3.97 9.71
C ASP A 21 -6.30 4.21 9.08
N ARG A 22 -6.39 5.19 8.18
CA ARG A 22 -7.64 5.62 7.54
C ARG A 22 -7.55 5.63 6.02
N LEU A 23 -6.37 5.92 5.49
CA LEU A 23 -6.09 5.90 4.06
C LEU A 23 -4.98 4.91 3.76
N PHE A 24 -5.26 3.99 2.86
CA PHE A 24 -4.36 2.90 2.46
C PHE A 24 -4.04 3.04 0.98
N PHE A 25 -2.79 2.76 0.60
CA PHE A 25 -2.31 2.98 -0.76
C PHE A 25 -1.93 1.66 -1.43
N ALA A 26 -2.47 1.47 -2.63
CA ALA A 26 -2.23 0.33 -3.50
C ALA A 26 -1.91 0.79 -4.93
N GLY A 27 -1.58 -0.18 -5.79
CA GLY A 27 -1.18 0.03 -7.17
C GLY A 27 0.29 -0.34 -7.40
N GLU A 28 0.65 -0.57 -8.65
CA GLU A 28 1.98 -1.06 -9.05
C GLU A 28 3.11 -0.10 -8.63
N ALA A 29 2.79 1.19 -8.46
CA ALA A 29 3.73 2.18 -7.97
C ALA A 29 4.17 1.96 -6.50
N THR A 30 3.36 1.23 -5.73
CA THR A 30 3.57 0.93 -4.31
C THR A 30 4.26 -0.41 -4.06
N HIS A 31 4.42 -1.23 -5.11
CA HIS A 31 5.07 -2.53 -4.98
C HIS A 31 6.61 -2.37 -4.99
N PRO A 32 7.36 -3.02 -4.07
CA PRO A 32 8.81 -2.82 -3.96
C PRO A 32 9.60 -3.37 -5.15
N HIS A 33 9.12 -4.45 -5.78
CA HIS A 33 9.85 -5.18 -6.81
C HIS A 33 9.09 -5.24 -8.14
N ASP A 34 7.82 -5.61 -8.12
CA ASP A 34 6.98 -5.74 -9.33
C ASP A 34 6.27 -4.44 -9.77
N PHE A 35 7.03 -3.36 -9.93
CA PHE A 35 6.50 -2.12 -10.48
C PHE A 35 6.13 -2.27 -11.97
N THR A 36 5.17 -1.47 -12.45
CA THR A 36 4.68 -1.53 -13.85
C THR A 36 4.10 -2.88 -14.28
N THR A 37 3.67 -3.72 -13.34
CA THR A 37 3.01 -4.99 -13.64
C THR A 37 1.59 -5.03 -13.08
N ALA A 38 0.71 -5.79 -13.74
CA ALA A 38 -0.64 -6.06 -13.23
C ALA A 38 -0.58 -6.88 -11.91
N HIS A 39 0.38 -7.80 -11.80
CA HIS A 39 0.61 -8.60 -10.59
C HIS A 39 0.97 -7.72 -9.39
N GLY A 40 1.92 -6.79 -9.54
CA GLY A 40 2.28 -5.87 -8.46
C GLY A 40 1.13 -4.94 -8.05
N ALA A 41 0.27 -4.53 -8.99
CA ALA A 41 -0.95 -3.80 -8.67
C ALA A 41 -1.93 -4.66 -7.84
N HIS A 42 -2.18 -5.89 -8.28
CA HIS A 42 -3.05 -6.84 -7.59
C HIS A 42 -2.57 -7.15 -6.17
N ASP A 43 -1.30 -7.52 -6.00
CA ASP A 43 -0.72 -7.92 -4.72
C ASP A 43 -0.68 -6.76 -3.74
N SER A 44 -0.35 -5.56 -4.23
CA SER A 44 -0.44 -4.35 -3.40
C SER A 44 -1.87 -4.01 -2.98
N GLY A 45 -2.87 -4.36 -3.80
CA GLY A 45 -4.29 -4.20 -3.49
C GLY A 45 -4.73 -5.13 -2.37
N GLN A 46 -4.32 -6.40 -2.41
CA GLN A 46 -4.59 -7.36 -1.33
C GLN A 46 -3.99 -6.88 0.00
N ARG A 47 -2.71 -6.48 -0.01
CA ARG A 47 -2.06 -5.90 1.17
C ARG A 47 -2.85 -4.72 1.75
N ALA A 48 -3.21 -3.74 0.92
CA ALA A 48 -3.93 -2.55 1.39
C ALA A 48 -5.34 -2.90 1.93
N ALA A 49 -6.00 -3.90 1.36
CA ALA A 49 -7.29 -4.39 1.86
C ALA A 49 -7.14 -5.04 3.25
N ASP A 50 -6.12 -5.88 3.45
CA ASP A 50 -5.84 -6.50 4.75
C ASP A 50 -5.52 -5.45 5.83
N GLU A 51 -4.73 -4.43 5.49
CA GLU A 51 -4.42 -3.29 6.37
C GLU A 51 -5.69 -2.53 6.78
N ALA A 52 -6.59 -2.26 5.82
CA ALA A 52 -7.86 -1.58 6.08
C ALA A 52 -8.79 -2.42 6.97
N MET A 53 -8.89 -3.73 6.72
CA MET A 53 -9.69 -4.64 7.54
C MET A 53 -9.17 -4.71 8.98
N ALA A 54 -7.85 -4.75 9.16
CA ALA A 54 -7.23 -4.73 10.48
C ALA A 54 -7.53 -3.42 11.23
N ALA A 55 -7.44 -2.27 10.55
CA ALA A 55 -7.76 -0.96 11.13
C ALA A 55 -9.24 -0.86 11.53
N LEU A 56 -10.17 -1.37 10.70
CA LEU A 56 -11.59 -1.44 11.06
C LEU A 56 -11.84 -2.33 12.27
N GLY A 57 -11.12 -3.46 12.38
CA GLY A 57 -11.17 -4.34 13.55
C GLY A 57 -10.75 -3.62 14.84
N ARG A 58 -9.63 -2.89 14.82
CA ARG A 58 -9.15 -2.10 15.96
C ARG A 58 -10.17 -1.03 16.39
N ARG A 59 -10.68 -0.26 15.44
CA ARG A 59 -11.68 0.80 15.70
C ARG A 59 -12.98 0.27 16.31
N ARG A 60 -13.40 -0.94 15.94
CA ARG A 60 -14.59 -1.58 16.53
C ARG A 60 -14.34 -2.01 17.97
N GLY A 61 -13.13 -2.43 18.31
CA GLY A 61 -12.73 -2.78 19.68
C GLY A 61 -12.61 -1.58 20.62
N GLU A 62 -12.24 -0.40 20.11
CA GLU A 62 -12.16 0.84 20.90
C GLU A 62 -13.53 1.46 21.22
N ALA A 63 -14.57 1.09 20.46
CA ALA A 63 -15.92 1.62 20.60
C ALA A 63 -16.85 0.74 21.47
N ALA A 64 -16.34 -0.39 21.99
CA ALA A 64 -17.06 -1.33 22.85
C ALA A 64 -16.58 -1.22 24.30
#